data_AF-A0AAW1LS52-F1
#
_entry.id   AF-A0AAW1LS52-F1
#
_cell.length_a   1.000
_cell.length_b   1.000
_cell.length_c   1.000
_cell.angle_alpha   90.00
_cell.angle_beta   90.00
_cell.angle_gamma   90.00
#
_symmetry.space_group_name_H-M   'P 1'
#
loop_
_entity.id
_entity.type
_entity.pdbx_description
1 polymer ?
#
loop_
_entity_poly.entity_id
_entity_poly.type
_entity_poly.pdbx_seq_one_letter_code
_entity_poly.pdbx_strand_id
1 'polypeptide(L)'
;MSPDTSMESLFKTTPLSDFWCKIRDEYPMLAKMALNILLPFPTTYLCETGFSTYEATKTKYRNRMDAEPDMRHQLSSIKPDINQLMNNNKKQFDTSHIV
;
A
#
# COMPACT_ATOMS: atom_id res chain seq x y z
N MET A 1 3.11 42.34 -3.52
CA MET A 1 2.38 41.14 -3.98
C MET A 1 1.20 40.95 -3.04
N SER A 2 -0.03 40.85 -3.55
CA SER A 2 -1.17 40.46 -2.71
C SER A 2 -1.04 39.00 -2.29
N PRO A 3 -1.52 38.63 -1.09
CA PRO A 3 -1.52 37.24 -0.61
C PRO A 3 -2.15 36.25 -1.61
N ASP A 4 -3.23 36.68 -2.27
CA ASP A 4 -3.98 35.87 -3.24
C ASP A 4 -3.14 35.47 -4.45
N THR A 5 -2.26 36.35 -4.93
CA THR A 5 -1.40 36.08 -6.09
C THR A 5 -0.37 34.98 -5.77
N SER A 6 0.06 34.90 -4.51
CA SER A 6 1.00 33.87 -4.05
C SER A 6 0.34 32.50 -3.95
N MET A 7 -0.91 32.44 -3.49
CA MET A 7 -1.67 31.17 -3.41
C MET A 7 -1.97 30.63 -4.80
N GLU A 8 -2.38 31.50 -5.73
CA GLU A 8 -2.65 31.10 -7.11
C GLU A 8 -1.39 30.54 -7.79
N SER A 9 -0.24 31.16 -7.55
CA SER A 9 1.05 30.68 -8.05
C SER A 9 1.44 29.33 -7.45
N LEU A 10 1.26 29.16 -6.13
CA LEU A 10 1.57 27.90 -5.44
C LEU A 10 0.68 26.76 -5.95
N PHE A 11 -0.60 27.03 -6.18
CA PHE A 11 -1.54 26.06 -6.73
C PHE A 11 -1.15 25.59 -8.14
N LYS A 12 -0.66 26.50 -8.99
CA LYS A 12 -0.23 26.16 -10.37
C LYS A 12 1.11 25.44 -10.43
N THR A 13 1.97 25.60 -9.42
CA THR A 13 3.36 25.13 -9.46
C THR A 13 3.62 23.88 -8.63
N THR A 14 2.70 23.49 -7.75
CA THR A 14 2.88 22.34 -6.86
C THR A 14 1.84 21.24 -7.10
N PRO A 15 2.17 19.97 -6.83
CA PRO A 15 1.18 18.90 -6.81
C PRO A 15 0.03 19.25 -5.84
N LEU A 16 -1.18 18.86 -6.22
CA LEU A 16 -2.39 19.26 -5.51
C LEU A 16 -2.39 18.79 -4.04
N SER A 17 -1.88 17.60 -3.74
CA SER A 17 -1.69 17.10 -2.37
C SER A 17 -0.78 18.01 -1.55
N ASP A 18 0.33 18.45 -2.13
CA ASP A 18 1.36 19.23 -1.45
C ASP A 18 0.88 20.66 -1.21
N PHE A 19 0.12 21.21 -2.16
CA PHE A 19 -0.58 22.47 -2.00
C PHE A 19 -1.51 22.45 -0.77
N TRP A 20 -2.42 21.48 -0.71
CA TRP A 20 -3.38 21.39 0.40
C TRP A 20 -2.71 21.08 1.75
N CYS A 21 -1.59 20.36 1.74
CA CYS A 21 -0.77 20.18 2.94
C CYS A 21 -0.17 21.51 3.43
N LYS A 22 0.32 22.37 2.51
CA LYS A 22 0.96 23.65 2.86
C LYS A 22 -0.03 24.68 3.40
N ILE A 23 -1.25 24.73 2.89
CA ILE A 23 -2.27 25.70 3.33
C ILE A 23 -3.18 25.17 4.45
N ARG A 24 -2.87 23.99 4.98
CA ARG A 24 -3.68 23.31 5.99
C ARG A 24 -3.85 24.13 7.27
N ASP A 25 -2.82 24.83 7.71
CA ASP A 25 -2.89 25.62 8.94
C ASP A 25 -3.79 26.86 8.78
N GLU A 26 -3.84 27.42 7.57
CA GLU A 26 -4.65 28.60 7.23
C GLU A 26 -6.11 28.22 6.92
N TYR A 27 -6.32 27.07 6.26
CA TYR A 27 -7.64 26.57 5.88
C TYR A 27 -7.85 25.10 6.29
N PRO A 28 -7.91 24.79 7.59
CA PRO A 28 -7.86 23.41 8.09
C PRO A 28 -9.03 22.54 7.64
N MET A 29 -10.23 23.11 7.56
CA MET A 29 -11.43 22.37 7.16
C MET A 29 -11.45 22.09 5.66
N LEU A 30 -11.09 23.08 4.85
CA LEU A 30 -11.04 22.95 3.40
C LEU A 30 -9.91 22.01 2.95
N ALA A 31 -8.71 22.18 3.51
CA ALA A 31 -7.58 21.30 3.25
C ALA A 31 -7.89 19.84 3.65
N LYS A 32 -8.58 19.63 4.79
CA LYS A 32 -9.02 18.28 5.20
C LYS A 32 -9.96 17.65 4.17
N MET A 33 -10.95 18.38 3.68
CA MET A 33 -11.88 17.85 2.67
C MET A 33 -11.16 17.54 1.36
N ALA A 34 -10.32 18.45 0.89
CA ALA A 34 -9.55 18.25 -0.33
C ALA A 34 -8.60 17.05 -0.22
N LEU A 35 -7.85 16.94 0.88
CA LEU A 35 -6.96 15.80 1.13
C LEU A 35 -7.73 14.49 1.25
N ASN A 36 -8.92 14.46 1.84
CA ASN A 36 -9.74 13.24 1.89
C ASN A 36 -10.23 12.79 0.50
N ILE A 37 -10.44 13.72 -0.43
CA ILE A 37 -10.82 13.41 -1.82
C ILE A 37 -9.59 12.97 -2.62
N LEU A 38 -8.45 13.65 -2.42
CA LEU A 38 -7.21 13.44 -3.17
C LEU A 38 -6.43 12.20 -2.71
N LEU A 39 -6.46 11.91 -1.42
CA LEU A 39 -5.89 10.72 -0.86
C LEU A 39 -7.02 9.70 -0.82
N PRO A 40 -7.09 8.74 -1.78
CA PRO A 40 -7.98 7.60 -1.62
C PRO A 40 -7.62 7.01 -0.26
N PHE A 41 -8.60 6.92 0.66
CA PHE A 41 -8.39 6.48 2.03
C PHE A 41 -7.34 5.38 2.03
N PRO A 42 -6.14 5.62 2.56
CA PRO A 42 -5.06 4.66 2.43
C PRO A 42 -5.48 3.34 3.07
N THR A 43 -6.37 3.37 4.07
CA THR A 43 -6.96 2.16 4.63
C THR A 43 -8.01 1.52 3.73
N THR A 44 -9.00 2.25 3.20
CA THR A 44 -10.12 1.64 2.45
C THR A 44 -9.67 1.12 1.09
N TYR A 45 -8.92 1.92 0.31
CA TYR A 45 -8.43 1.49 -0.99
C TYR A 45 -7.43 0.33 -0.88
N LEU A 46 -6.49 0.38 0.09
CA LEU A 46 -5.55 -0.73 0.30
C LEU A 46 -6.25 -1.97 0.86
N CYS A 47 -7.26 -1.80 1.71
CA CYS A 47 -8.09 -2.90 2.21
C CYS A 47 -8.85 -3.56 1.06
N GLU A 48 -9.59 -2.79 0.26
CA GLU A 48 -10.34 -3.30 -0.91
C GLU A 48 -9.42 -3.95 -1.94
N THR A 49 -8.27 -3.34 -2.24
CA THR A 49 -7.27 -3.90 -3.15
C THR A 49 -6.64 -5.16 -2.59
N GLY A 50 -6.33 -5.19 -1.30
CA GLY A 50 -5.81 -6.36 -0.59
C GLY A 50 -6.79 -7.52 -0.57
N PHE A 51 -8.06 -7.26 -0.23
CA PHE A 51 -9.13 -8.25 -0.27
C PHE A 51 -9.36 -8.79 -1.69
N SER A 52 -9.37 -7.92 -2.70
CA SER A 52 -9.51 -8.32 -4.10
C SER A 52 -8.36 -9.21 -4.56
N THR A 53 -7.13 -8.89 -4.17
CA THR A 53 -5.92 -9.69 -4.48
C THR A 53 -5.96 -11.06 -3.79
N TYR A 54 -6.42 -11.09 -2.54
CA TYR A 54 -6.62 -12.33 -1.80
C TYR A 54 -7.69 -13.22 -2.45
N GLU A 55 -8.84 -12.66 -2.84
CA GLU A 55 -9.92 -13.38 -3.50
C GLU A 55 -9.49 -13.95 -4.87
N ALA A 56 -8.73 -13.18 -5.66
CA ALA A 56 -8.16 -13.61 -6.92
C ALA A 56 -7.17 -14.79 -6.76
N THR A 57 -6.43 -14.83 -5.65
CA THR A 57 -5.52 -15.95 -5.35
C THR A 57 -6.28 -17.17 -4.84
N LYS A 58 -7.30 -16.94 -4.01
CA LYS A 58 -8.19 -17.97 -3.42
C LYS A 58 -8.95 -18.77 -4.48
N THR A 59 -9.33 -18.15 -5.58
CA THR A 59 -10.03 -18.84 -6.68
C THR A 59 -9.13 -19.78 -7.49
N LYS A 60 -7.80 -19.61 -7.45
CA LYS A 60 -6.83 -20.43 -8.22
C LYS A 60 -6.29 -21.65 -7.46
N TYR A 61 -6.14 -21.57 -6.12
CA TYR A 61 -5.64 -22.66 -5.28
C TYR A 61 -6.66 -23.00 -4.18
N ARG A 62 -7.53 -23.99 -4.44
CA ARG A 62 -8.64 -24.37 -3.53
C ARG A 62 -8.22 -25.06 -2.23
N ASN A 63 -6.94 -25.31 -1.98
CA ASN A 63 -6.52 -26.15 -0.85
C ASN A 63 -5.46 -25.43 0.00
N ARG A 64 -5.84 -25.08 1.25
CA ARG A 64 -4.99 -24.64 2.37
C ARG A 64 -4.30 -23.27 2.23
N MET A 65 -5.07 -22.18 2.13
CA MET A 65 -4.54 -20.84 2.40
C MET A 65 -5.02 -20.31 3.75
N ASP A 66 -4.13 -19.63 4.46
CA ASP A 66 -4.37 -18.98 5.73
C ASP A 66 -4.35 -17.46 5.51
N ALA A 67 -5.48 -16.81 5.80
CA ALA A 67 -5.75 -15.46 5.32
C ALA A 67 -4.69 -14.45 5.77
N GLU A 68 -4.24 -14.54 7.02
CA GLU A 68 -3.31 -13.56 7.60
C GLU A 68 -1.90 -13.60 6.97
N PRO A 69 -1.17 -14.75 6.97
CA PRO A 69 0.16 -14.80 6.39
C PRO A 69 0.15 -14.57 4.87
N ASP A 70 -0.88 -15.02 4.17
CA ASP A 70 -0.99 -14.86 2.71
C ASP A 70 -1.26 -13.41 2.32
N MET A 71 -2.18 -12.73 3.01
CA MET A 71 -2.42 -11.30 2.79
C MET A 71 -1.19 -10.46 3.13
N ARG A 72 -0.49 -10.79 4.22
CA ARG A 72 0.76 -10.11 4.58
C ARG A 72 1.82 -10.25 3.48
N HIS A 73 1.92 -11.42 2.86
CA HIS A 73 2.84 -11.64 1.75
C HIS A 73 2.43 -10.85 0.50
N GLN A 74 1.14 -10.82 0.17
CA GLN A 74 0.60 -10.10 -1.00
C GLN A 74 0.70 -8.58 -0.88
N LEU A 75 0.49 -8.03 0.31
CA LEU A 75 0.53 -6.59 0.57
C LEU A 75 1.96 -6.08 0.82
N SER A 76 2.91 -6.98 1.03
CA SER A 76 4.32 -6.63 1.20
C SER A 76 4.91 -6.10 -0.11
N SER A 77 5.47 -4.90 -0.07
CA SER A 77 6.28 -4.36 -1.18
C SER A 77 7.68 -4.99 -1.26
N ILE A 78 8.06 -5.82 -0.27
CA ILE A 78 9.35 -6.51 -0.25
C ILE A 78 9.27 -7.67 -1.25
N LYS A 79 10.15 -7.65 -2.26
CA LYS A 79 10.29 -8.77 -3.19
C LYS A 79 10.97 -9.94 -2.46
N PRO A 80 10.38 -11.14 -2.44
CA PRO A 80 11.03 -12.29 -1.83
C PRO A 80 12.30 -12.65 -2.62
N ASP A 81 13.43 -12.77 -1.92
CA ASP A 81 14.66 -13.30 -2.49
C ASP A 81 14.52 -14.82 -2.60
N ILE A 82 14.13 -15.28 -3.79
CA ILE A 82 13.88 -16.69 -4.10
C ILE A 82 15.15 -17.53 -3.88
N ASN A 83 16.33 -16.98 -4.17
CA ASN A 83 17.58 -17.72 -4.03
C ASN A 83 17.92 -17.96 -2.55
N GLN A 84 17.76 -16.93 -1.71
CA GLN A 84 17.92 -17.10 -0.26
C GLN A 84 16.89 -18.07 0.32
N LEU A 85 15.62 -17.96 -0.09
CA LEU A 85 14.56 -18.86 0.36
C LEU A 85 14.85 -20.31 -0.02
N MET A 86 15.29 -20.59 -1.25
CA MET A 86 15.66 -21.93 -1.69
C MET A 86 16.83 -22.50 -0.89
N ASN A 87 17.84 -21.68 -0.57
CA ASN A 87 19.00 -22.12 0.21
C ASN A 87 18.64 -22.40 1.68
N ASN A 88 17.72 -21.63 2.27
CA ASN A 88 17.26 -21.84 3.63
C ASN A 88 16.35 -23.07 3.76
N ASN A 89 15.49 -23.33 2.78
CA ASN A 89 14.60 -24.50 2.78
C ASN A 89 15.32 -25.83 2.51
N LYS A 90 16.44 -25.82 1.76
CA LYS A 90 17.26 -27.04 1.58
C LYS A 90 17.74 -27.65 2.90
N LYS A 91 17.95 -26.84 3.95
CA LYS A 91 18.33 -27.33 5.28
C LYS A 91 17.21 -28.09 6.00
N GLN A 92 15.96 -27.96 5.56
CA GLN A 92 14.79 -28.64 6.17
C GLN A 92 14.40 -29.93 5.42
N PHE A 93 14.98 -30.16 4.23
CA PHE A 93 14.74 -31.36 3.41
C PHE A 93 15.84 -32.43 3.53
N ASP A 94 16.78 -32.29 4.46
CA ASP A 94 17.72 -33.37 4.75
C ASP A 94 17.11 -34.39 5.72
N THR A 95 16.63 -35.48 5.11
CA THR A 95 16.60 -36.86 5.61
C THR A 95 15.59 -37.22 6.71
N SER A 96 14.34 -37.48 6.33
CA SER A 96 13.62 -38.61 6.92
C SER A 96 14.05 -39.88 6.17
N HIS A 97 14.77 -40.75 6.88
CA HIS A 97 15.36 -41.98 6.38
C HIS A 97 14.38 -42.84 5.55
N ILE A 98 14.85 -43.28 4.38
CA ILE A 98 14.40 -44.53 3.76
C ILE A 98 14.99 -45.66 4.61
N VAL A 99 14.12 -46.44 5.25
CA VAL A 99 14.24 -47.90 5.44
C VAL A 99 12.87 -48.49 5.21
#